data_AF-A0A7Y6CW16-F1
#
_entry.id   AF-A0A7Y6CW16-F1
#
_cell.length_a   1.000
_cell.length_b   1.000
_cell.length_c   1.000
_cell.angle_alpha   90.00
_cell.angle_beta   90.00
_cell.angle_gamma   90.00
#
_symmetry.space_group_name_H-M   'P 1'
#
loop_
_entity.id
_entity.type
_entity.pdbx_description
1 polymer ?
#
loop_
_entity_poly.entity_id
_entity_poly.type
_entity_poly.pdbx_seq_one_letter_code
_entity_poly.pdbx_strand_id
1 'polypeptide(L)'
;GLSLTGTFLGGSAEDVEEELSRRAARRGTDAATYRRTLRDANAFVGTPEEIARQLAEFTAIGVTAFILWPLDGRHDAAPAVLGAVRRELAG
;
A
#
# COMPACT_ATOMS: atom_id res chain seq x y z
N GLY A 1 8.42 20.98 -3.73
CA GLY A 1 8.50 19.58 -4.21
C GLY A 1 7.10 19.05 -4.40
N LEU A 2 6.90 18.09 -5.30
CA LEU A 2 5.59 17.46 -5.50
C LEU A 2 5.30 16.54 -4.31
N SER A 3 4.02 16.42 -3.96
CA SER A 3 3.55 15.48 -2.94
C SER A 3 2.52 14.54 -3.53
N LEU A 4 2.59 13.26 -3.16
CA LEU A 4 1.60 12.26 -3.50
C LEU A 4 0.80 11.89 -2.25
N THR A 5 -0.53 11.87 -2.37
CA THR A 5 -1.42 11.36 -1.32
C THR A 5 -2.11 10.10 -1.81
N GLY A 6 -2.16 9.06 -0.99
CA GLY A 6 -2.76 7.78 -1.39
C GLY A 6 -3.14 6.91 -0.20
N THR A 7 -3.91 5.87 -0.48
CA THR A 7 -4.20 4.82 0.51
C THR A 7 -3.21 3.68 0.36
N PHE A 8 -2.96 2.95 1.43
CA PHE A 8 -2.12 1.75 1.37
C PHE A 8 -2.69 0.60 2.19
N LEU A 9 -2.43 -0.61 1.72
CA LEU A 9 -2.59 -1.86 2.46
C LEU A 9 -1.25 -2.59 2.41
N GLY A 10 -0.54 -2.65 3.54
CA GLY A 10 0.73 -3.34 3.62
C GLY A 10 0.90 -4.17 4.89
N GLY A 11 1.82 -5.13 4.81
CA GLY A 11 2.07 -6.14 5.84
C GLY A 11 2.97 -7.24 5.28
N SER A 12 3.00 -8.41 5.93
CA SER A 12 3.58 -9.59 5.30
C SER A 12 2.74 -10.01 4.07
N ALA A 13 3.32 -10.81 3.17
CA ALA A 13 2.58 -11.30 2.00
C ALA A 13 1.32 -12.08 2.41
N GLU A 14 1.41 -12.88 3.48
CA GLU A 14 0.29 -13.62 4.06
C GLU A 14 -0.78 -12.67 4.62
N ASP A 15 -0.41 -11.70 5.45
CA ASP A 15 -1.36 -10.74 6.02
C ASP A 15 -2.08 -9.93 4.93
N VAL A 16 -1.35 -9.53 3.89
CA VAL A 16 -1.90 -8.78 2.75
C VAL A 16 -2.91 -9.64 1.99
N GLU A 17 -2.59 -10.91 1.71
CA GLU A 17 -3.51 -11.81 1.03
C GLU A 17 -4.73 -12.19 1.86
N GLU A 18 -4.55 -12.43 3.17
CA GLU A 18 -5.66 -12.67 4.09
C GLU A 18 -6.61 -11.46 4.10
N GLU A 19 -6.06 -10.25 4.21
CA GLU A 19 -6.83 -9.02 4.23
C GLU A 19 -7.58 -8.79 2.91
N LEU A 20 -6.90 -8.99 1.77
CA LEU A 20 -7.52 -8.88 0.45
C LEU A 20 -8.66 -9.88 0.28
N SER A 21 -8.43 -11.13 0.67
CA SER A 21 -9.44 -12.21 0.61
C SER A 21 -10.66 -11.88 1.47
N ARG A 22 -10.43 -11.46 2.71
CA ARG A 22 -11.49 -11.08 3.64
C ARG A 22 -12.35 -9.93 3.11
N ARG A 23 -11.74 -8.92 2.49
CA ARG A 23 -12.43 -7.76 1.94
C ARG A 23 -13.14 -8.07 0.63
N ALA A 24 -12.51 -8.85 -0.24
CA ALA A 24 -13.09 -9.32 -1.48
C ALA A 24 -14.38 -10.09 -1.22
N ALA A 25 -14.38 -11.00 -0.23
CA ALA A 25 -15.56 -11.75 0.18
C ALA A 25 -16.74 -10.83 0.59
N ARG A 26 -16.48 -9.75 1.35
CA ARG A 26 -17.51 -8.75 1.73
C ARG A 26 -18.10 -8.00 0.53
N ARG A 27 -17.36 -7.93 -0.58
CA ARG A 27 -17.77 -7.28 -1.83
C ARG A 27 -18.31 -8.26 -2.87
N GLY A 28 -18.40 -9.55 -2.55
CA GLY A 28 -18.83 -10.59 -3.50
C GLY A 28 -17.86 -10.79 -4.66
N THR A 29 -16.55 -10.62 -4.42
CA THR A 29 -15.50 -10.78 -5.43
C THR A 29 -14.33 -11.60 -4.87
N ASP A 30 -13.30 -11.84 -5.68
CA ASP A 30 -12.07 -12.53 -5.31
C ASP A 30 -10.91 -11.56 -4.99
N ALA A 31 -9.89 -12.07 -4.29
CA ALA A 31 -8.75 -11.26 -3.83
C ALA A 31 -7.96 -10.62 -4.99
N ALA A 32 -7.81 -11.31 -6.12
CA ALA A 32 -7.07 -10.81 -7.27
C ALA A 32 -7.83 -9.67 -7.97
N THR A 33 -9.14 -9.82 -8.15
CA THR A 33 -10.04 -8.78 -8.67
C THR A 33 -10.06 -7.59 -7.73
N TYR A 34 -10.18 -7.81 -6.42
CA TYR A 34 -10.18 -6.72 -5.44
C TYR A 34 -8.84 -5.96 -5.39
N ARG A 35 -7.71 -6.68 -5.45
CA ARG A 35 -6.38 -6.07 -5.57
C ARG A 35 -6.27 -5.19 -6.81
N ARG A 36 -6.75 -5.67 -7.96
CA ARG A 36 -6.78 -4.87 -9.20
C ARG A 36 -7.60 -3.59 -9.00
N THR A 37 -8.81 -3.69 -8.45
CA THR A 37 -9.64 -2.51 -8.13
C THR A 37 -8.93 -1.51 -7.23
N LEU A 38 -8.21 -1.98 -6.20
CA LEU A 38 -7.43 -1.10 -5.32
C LEU A 38 -6.30 -0.38 -6.08
N ARG A 39 -5.56 -1.11 -6.92
CA ARG A 39 -4.48 -0.52 -7.74
C ARG A 39 -5.00 0.46 -8.77
N ASP A 40 -6.13 0.15 -9.43
CA ASP A 40 -6.81 1.07 -10.37
C ASP A 40 -7.27 2.35 -9.67
N ALA A 41 -7.55 2.29 -8.37
CA ALA A 41 -7.85 3.43 -7.51
C ALA A 41 -6.58 4.10 -6.91
N ASN A 42 -5.40 3.79 -7.43
CA ASN A 42 -4.09 4.28 -6.97
C ASN A 42 -3.75 3.93 -5.51
N ALA A 43 -4.25 2.80 -4.99
CA ALA A 43 -3.83 2.30 -3.69
C ALA A 43 -2.52 1.51 -3.79
N PHE A 44 -1.65 1.71 -2.80
CA PHE A 44 -0.41 0.94 -2.64
C PHE A 44 -0.69 -0.36 -1.90
N VAL A 45 -0.50 -1.50 -2.56
CA VAL A 45 -0.85 -2.80 -1.99
C VAL A 45 0.32 -3.78 -2.14
N GLY A 46 0.77 -4.33 -1.02
CA GLY A 46 1.85 -5.33 -1.01
C GLY A 46 2.69 -5.34 0.25
N THR A 47 3.83 -6.01 0.20
CA THR A 47 4.87 -5.94 1.23
C THR A 47 5.49 -4.54 1.29
N PRO A 48 6.21 -4.20 2.38
CA PRO A 48 6.93 -2.93 2.44
C PRO A 48 7.88 -2.69 1.25
N GLU A 49 8.57 -3.72 0.79
CA GLU A 49 9.44 -3.67 -0.40
C GLU A 49 8.64 -3.36 -1.67
N GLU A 50 7.53 -4.06 -1.88
CA GLU A 50 6.66 -3.84 -3.06
C GLU A 50 6.06 -2.43 -3.06
N ILE A 51 5.68 -1.91 -1.89
CA ILE A 51 5.17 -0.55 -1.74
C ILE A 51 6.30 0.46 -1.99
N ALA A 52 7.49 0.26 -1.43
CA ALA A 52 8.64 1.14 -1.67
C ALA A 52 9.01 1.21 -3.14
N ARG A 53 9.03 0.08 -3.85
CA ARG A 53 9.25 0.03 -5.30
C ARG A 53 8.20 0.82 -6.07
N GLN A 54 6.92 0.70 -5.71
CA GLN A 54 5.85 1.52 -6.30
C GLN A 54 6.06 3.02 -6.05
N LEU A 55 6.52 3.40 -4.85
CA LEU A 55 6.76 4.80 -4.49
C LEU A 55 8.00 5.40 -5.19
N ALA A 56 9.03 4.59 -5.42
CA ALA A 56 10.26 5.00 -6.11
C ALA A 56 10.00 5.44 -7.57
N GLU A 57 8.97 4.90 -8.22
CA GLU A 57 8.55 5.36 -9.56
C GLU A 57 8.11 6.85 -9.53
N PHE A 58 7.54 7.31 -8.42
CA PHE A 58 7.11 8.70 -8.25
C PHE A 58 8.26 9.63 -7.84
N THR A 59 9.25 9.14 -7.11
CA THR A 59 10.44 9.95 -6.78
C THR A 59 11.23 10.31 -8.04
N ALA A 60 11.28 9.39 -9.02
CA ALA A 60 11.92 9.62 -10.32
C ALA A 60 11.32 10.79 -11.10
N ILE A 61 10.04 11.14 -10.86
CA ILE A 61 9.35 12.28 -11.48
C ILE A 61 9.25 13.51 -10.57
N GLY A 62 9.99 13.55 -9.45
CA GLY A 62 10.11 14.72 -8.59
C GLY A 62 9.14 14.77 -7.40
N VAL A 63 8.48 13.66 -7.06
CA VAL A 63 7.74 13.55 -5.80
C VAL A 63 8.73 13.45 -4.64
N THR A 64 8.56 14.35 -3.67
CA THR A 64 9.46 14.52 -2.52
C THR A 64 8.79 14.21 -1.18
N ALA A 65 7.46 14.04 -1.18
CA ALA A 65 6.69 13.75 0.02
C ALA A 65 5.54 12.79 -0.29
N PHE A 66 5.36 11.78 0.56
CA PHE A 66 4.28 10.82 0.47
C PHE A 66 3.40 10.92 1.71
N ILE A 67 2.11 11.16 1.52
CA ILE A 67 1.10 11.23 2.58
C ILE A 67 0.20 10.01 2.42
N LEU A 68 0.48 8.97 3.20
CA LEU A 68 -0.18 7.67 3.04
C LEU A 68 -1.13 7.39 4.19
N TRP A 69 -2.34 6.93 3.84
CA TRP A 69 -3.40 6.58 4.79
C TRP A 69 -3.65 5.07 4.76
N PRO A 70 -3.73 4.38 5.91
CA PRO A 70 -4.04 2.96 5.91
C PRO A 70 -5.45 2.73 5.37
N LEU A 71 -5.60 1.73 4.52
CA LEU A 71 -6.89 1.34 3.95
C LEU A 71 -7.85 0.94 5.07
N ASP A 72 -8.96 1.66 5.17
CA ASP A 72 -10.07 1.46 6.09
C ASP A 72 -9.67 1.32 7.56
N GLY A 73 -8.77 2.19 8.02
CA GLY A 73 -8.61 2.48 9.45
C GLY A 73 -7.79 1.46 10.25
N ARG A 74 -6.96 0.62 9.60
CA ARG A 74 -5.94 -0.21 10.26
C ARG A 74 -4.77 0.64 10.77
N HIS A 75 -5.03 1.47 11.77
CA HIS A 75 -4.05 2.40 12.31
C HIS A 75 -2.97 1.71 13.14
N ASP A 76 -3.26 0.54 13.73
CA ASP A 76 -2.37 -0.09 14.71
C ASP A 76 -1.08 -0.63 14.07
N ALA A 77 -1.19 -1.24 12.89
CA ALA A 77 -0.05 -1.78 12.14
C ALA A 77 0.59 -0.77 11.18
N ALA A 78 -0.10 0.34 10.89
CA ALA A 78 0.33 1.32 9.89
C ALA A 78 1.71 1.94 10.17
N PRO A 79 2.05 2.35 11.41
CA PRO A 79 3.37 2.89 11.72
C PRO A 79 4.50 1.90 11.44
N ALA A 80 4.31 0.62 11.74
CA ALA A 80 5.32 -0.41 11.52
C ALA A 80 5.56 -0.63 10.01
N VAL A 81 4.48 -0.70 9.22
CA VAL A 81 4.56 -0.84 7.76
C VAL A 81 5.23 0.37 7.12
N LEU A 82 4.80 1.59 7.46
CA LEU A 82 5.42 2.82 6.95
C LEU A 82 6.89 2.95 7.38
N GLY A 83 7.22 2.53 8.60
CA GLY A 83 8.60 2.46 9.07
C GLY A 83 9.46 1.51 8.26
N ALA A 84 8.90 0.36 7.83
CA ALA A 84 9.59 -0.57 6.94
C ALA A 84 9.75 0.01 5.52
N VAL A 85 8.68 0.53 4.91
CA VAL A 85 8.72 1.20 3.59
C VAL A 85 9.77 2.31 3.55
N ARG A 86 9.87 3.11 4.61
CA ARG A 86 10.88 4.17 4.71
C ARG A 86 12.31 3.63 4.70
N ARG A 87 12.57 2.47 5.33
CA ARG A 87 13.89 1.84 5.31
C ARG A 87 14.23 1.34 3.90
N GLU A 88 13.27 0.72 3.22
CA GLU A 88 13.42 0.27 1.83
C GLU A 88 13.74 1.44 0.88
N LEU A 89 13.13 2.61 1.07
CA LEU A 89 13.43 3.81 0.27
C LEU A 89 14.78 4.47 0.59
N ALA A 90 15.41 4.11 1.71
CA ALA A 90 16.68 4.69 2.16
C ALA A 90 17.89 3.79 1.91
N GLY A 91 17.66 2.50 1.60
CA GLY A 91 18.67 1.54 1.17
C GLY A 91 18.91 1.60 -0.33
#